data_AF-A0AAD5MZ84-F1
#
_entry.id   AF-A0AAD5MZ84-F1
#
_cell.length_a   1.000
_cell.length_b   1.000
_cell.length_c   1.000
_cell.angle_alpha   90.00
_cell.angle_beta   90.00
_cell.angle_gamma   90.00
#
_symmetry.space_group_name_H-M   'P 1'
#
loop_
_entity.id
_entity.type
_entity.pdbx_description
1 polymer ?
#
loop_
_entity_poly.entity_id
_entity_poly.type
_entity_poly.pdbx_seq_one_letter_code
_entity_poly.pdbx_strand_id
1 'polypeptide(L)'
;MGCAIGSKYGVLLLFRTLSGLAASAPNFVVGGLFADIYDNPTQRGRAMAIFIAIVLMGPPLGPLISGYTSGVSWRQCFWVGVAIAGAGLPLVILLAETYEGILNRKAGHGQNDTSGAFLTLPGKAEIRAIFSRPFIMLWKEPIVLFTSLYLALVYSILYLFFQAYPVIFGDIYSLSPRDIGLAFLPVSVDAVIAILIFFIFDLVWARAKAQNRPWTSNDKYARLPLACVGGPLVTIALF
;
A
#
# COMPACT_ATOMS: atom_id res chain seq x y z
N MET A 1 7.28 -1.65 20.28
CA MET A 1 7.74 -1.61 21.70
C MET A 1 9.21 -1.98 21.83
N GLY A 2 9.68 -3.12 21.28
CA GLY A 2 11.09 -3.55 21.38
C GLY A 2 12.14 -2.53 20.94
N CYS A 3 11.91 -1.80 19.84
CA CYS A 3 12.82 -0.74 19.38
C CYS A 3 12.90 0.48 20.32
N ALA A 4 11.86 0.73 21.13
CA ALA A 4 11.83 1.88 22.04
C ALA A 4 12.61 1.62 23.33
N ILE A 5 12.72 0.35 23.76
CA ILE A 5 13.32 -0.08 25.03
C ILE A 5 14.76 -0.56 24.84
N GLY A 6 15.09 -1.10 23.67
CA GLY A 6 16.44 -1.56 23.36
C GLY A 6 17.49 -0.45 23.54
N SER A 7 18.49 -0.70 24.38
CA SER A 7 19.65 0.18 24.58
C SER A 7 20.84 -0.20 23.69
N LYS A 8 20.87 -1.44 23.19
CA LYS A 8 21.93 -1.97 22.33
C LYS A 8 21.55 -1.91 20.85
N TYR A 9 22.52 -1.60 20.00
CA TYR A 9 22.34 -1.55 18.54
C TYR A 9 21.80 -2.86 17.94
N GLY A 10 22.31 -4.01 18.38
CA GLY A 10 21.82 -5.31 17.89
C GLY A 10 20.35 -5.59 18.22
N VAL A 11 19.86 -5.09 19.36
CA VAL A 11 18.45 -5.22 19.76
C VAL A 11 17.56 -4.37 18.87
N LEU A 12 18.03 -3.16 18.50
CA LEU A 12 17.32 -2.31 17.54
C LEU A 12 17.20 -2.98 16.18
N LEU A 13 18.29 -3.56 15.65
CA LEU A 13 18.26 -4.24 14.36
C LEU A 13 17.29 -5.43 14.36
N LEU A 14 17.33 -6.28 15.39
CA LEU A 14 16.46 -7.45 15.49
C LEU A 14 14.98 -7.07 15.57
N PHE A 15 14.62 -6.08 16.38
CA PHE A 15 13.22 -5.65 16.43
C PHE A 15 12.78 -4.89 15.17
N ARG A 16 13.71 -4.18 14.49
CA ARG A 16 13.44 -3.53 13.20
C ARG A 16 13.13 -4.56 12.12
N THR A 17 13.94 -5.61 12.00
CA THR A 17 13.73 -6.69 11.01
C THR A 17 12.42 -7.43 11.28
N LEU A 18 12.13 -7.77 12.54
CA LEU A 18 10.86 -8.39 12.92
C LEU A 18 9.66 -7.48 12.61
N SER A 19 9.77 -6.18 12.87
CA SER A 19 8.70 -5.23 12.53
C SER A 19 8.45 -5.13 11.02
N GLY A 20 9.51 -5.17 10.20
CA GLY A 20 9.40 -5.17 8.74
C GLY A 20 8.75 -6.45 8.21
N LEU A 21 9.16 -7.61 8.74
CA LEU A 21 8.54 -8.90 8.37
C LEU A 21 7.06 -8.94 8.71
N ALA A 22 6.68 -8.46 9.90
CA ALA A 22 5.28 -8.39 10.32
C ALA A 22 4.45 -7.41 9.46
N ALA A 23 5.03 -6.26 9.06
CA ALA A 23 4.36 -5.26 8.23
C ALA A 23 4.14 -5.71 6.77
N SER A 24 4.94 -6.66 6.27
CA SER A 24 4.82 -7.15 4.89
C SER A 24 3.57 -8.01 4.66
N ALA A 25 3.18 -8.83 5.64
CA ALA A 25 2.08 -9.77 5.52
C ALA A 25 0.73 -9.12 5.16
N PRO A 26 0.23 -8.08 5.88
CA PRO A 26 -1.07 -7.49 5.58
C PRO A 26 -1.10 -6.82 4.20
N ASN A 27 0.00 -6.17 3.78
CA ASN A 27 0.06 -5.50 2.48
C ASN A 27 -0.17 -6.47 1.31
N PHE A 28 0.30 -7.71 1.42
CA PHE A 28 0.10 -8.72 0.38
C PHE A 28 -1.31 -9.34 0.40
N VAL A 29 -1.87 -9.56 1.59
CA VAL A 29 -3.13 -10.29 1.77
C VAL A 29 -4.36 -9.42 1.46
N VAL A 30 -4.28 -8.10 1.66
CA VAL A 30 -5.41 -7.17 1.40
C VAL A 30 -5.95 -7.28 -0.03
N GLY A 31 -5.07 -7.58 -0.99
CA GLY A 31 -5.42 -7.86 -2.38
C GLY A 31 -6.50 -8.94 -2.53
N GLY A 32 -6.25 -10.10 -1.93
CA GLY A 32 -7.16 -11.24 -1.92
C GLY A 32 -8.38 -11.00 -1.03
N LEU A 33 -8.16 -10.38 0.14
CA LEU A 33 -9.23 -10.08 1.09
C LEU A 33 -10.38 -9.28 0.45
N PHE A 34 -10.07 -8.21 -0.30
CA PHE A 34 -11.11 -7.44 -0.98
C PHE A 34 -11.74 -8.19 -2.16
N ALA A 35 -11.05 -9.16 -2.76
CA ALA A 35 -11.65 -10.03 -3.76
C ALA A 35 -12.64 -11.02 -3.14
N ASP A 36 -12.41 -11.42 -1.89
CA ASP A 36 -13.31 -12.30 -1.13
C ASP A 36 -14.51 -11.54 -0.52
N ILE A 37 -14.37 -10.25 -0.17
CA ILE A 37 -15.48 -9.43 0.38
C ILE A 37 -16.45 -8.95 -0.71
N TYR A 38 -15.90 -8.52 -1.85
CA TYR A 38 -16.63 -7.76 -2.85
C TYR A 38 -16.75 -8.52 -4.16
N ASP A 39 -17.92 -9.14 -4.36
CA ASP A 39 -18.30 -9.76 -5.64
C ASP A 39 -18.31 -8.77 -6.80
N ASN A 40 -18.73 -7.53 -6.50
CA ASN A 40 -18.85 -6.48 -7.51
C ASN A 40 -17.48 -5.89 -7.85
N PRO A 41 -16.99 -6.00 -9.10
CA PRO A 41 -15.65 -5.55 -9.49
C PRO A 41 -15.46 -4.04 -9.33
N THR A 42 -16.53 -3.26 -9.48
CA THR A 42 -16.52 -1.80 -9.29
C THR A 42 -16.34 -1.42 -7.82
N GLN A 43 -17.04 -2.10 -6.90
CA GLN A 43 -16.93 -1.85 -5.46
C GLN A 43 -15.56 -2.29 -4.94
N ARG A 44 -15.09 -3.47 -5.37
CA ARG A 44 -13.72 -3.94 -5.11
C ARG A 44 -12.67 -2.93 -5.56
N GLY A 45 -12.86 -2.38 -6.77
CA GLY A 45 -11.98 -1.37 -7.35
C GLY A 45 -11.89 -0.09 -6.53
N ARG A 46 -13.03 0.40 -6.01
CA ARG A 46 -13.09 1.59 -5.15
C ARG A 46 -12.44 1.32 -3.79
N ALA A 47 -12.72 0.18 -3.17
CA ALA A 47 -12.12 -0.21 -1.89
C ALA A 47 -10.58 -0.29 -1.99
N MET A 48 -10.07 -0.90 -3.07
CA MET A 48 -8.63 -0.95 -3.36
C MET A 48 -8.02 0.44 -3.53
N ALA A 49 -8.69 1.35 -4.23
CA ALA A 49 -8.18 2.71 -4.43
C ALA A 49 -8.09 3.51 -3.12
N ILE A 50 -9.11 3.40 -2.26
CA ILE A 50 -9.08 4.00 -0.91
C ILE A 50 -7.92 3.42 -0.09
N PHE A 51 -7.75 2.10 -0.12
CA PHE A 51 -6.66 1.43 0.60
C PHE A 51 -5.29 1.93 0.14
N ILE A 52 -5.03 1.97 -1.18
CA ILE A 52 -3.75 2.44 -1.74
C ILE A 52 -3.50 3.90 -1.35
N ALA A 53 -4.50 4.76 -1.39
CA ALA A 53 -4.36 6.17 -0.99
C ALA A 53 -3.97 6.31 0.50
N ILE A 54 -4.60 5.53 1.39
CA ILE A 54 -4.25 5.52 2.82
C ILE A 54 -2.81 5.03 3.02
N VAL A 55 -2.41 3.95 2.33
CA VAL A 55 -1.06 3.39 2.41
C VAL A 55 -0.01 4.39 1.91
N LEU A 56 -0.29 5.12 0.82
CA LEU A 56 0.60 6.14 0.27
C LEU A 56 0.71 7.39 1.16
N MET A 57 -0.33 7.71 1.94
CA MET A 57 -0.28 8.83 2.88
C MET A 57 0.62 8.53 4.10
N GLY A 58 0.84 7.26 4.44
CA GLY A 58 1.65 6.84 5.59
C GLY A 58 3.11 7.30 5.54
N PRO A 59 3.88 7.01 4.47
CA PRO A 59 5.28 7.39 4.36
C PRO A 59 5.58 8.89 4.57
N PRO A 60 4.89 9.86 3.93
CA PRO A 60 5.15 11.29 4.14
C PRO A 60 4.71 11.80 5.52
N LEU A 61 3.73 11.17 6.17
CA LEU A 61 3.36 11.50 7.55
C LEU A 61 4.41 11.05 8.58
N GLY A 62 5.24 10.06 8.24
CA GLY A 62 6.33 9.58 9.10
C GLY A 62 7.32 10.69 9.48
N PRO A 63 7.98 11.35 8.50
CA PRO A 63 8.87 12.49 8.73
C PRO A 63 8.19 13.64 9.49
N LEU A 64 6.92 13.92 9.21
CA LEU A 64 6.14 14.94 9.91
C LEU A 64 6.06 14.64 11.41
N ILE A 65 5.59 13.44 11.78
CA ILE A 65 5.47 13.02 13.18
C ILE A 65 6.86 12.94 13.84
N SER A 66 7.87 12.41 13.13
CA SER A 66 9.22 12.31 13.68
C SER A 66 9.90 13.68 13.86
N GLY A 67 9.61 14.65 13.00
CA GLY A 67 10.15 16.01 13.09
C GLY A 67 9.71 16.71 14.37
N TYR A 68 8.44 16.56 14.77
CA TYR A 68 7.92 17.12 16.02
C TYR A 68 8.35 16.36 17.27
N THR A 69 8.48 15.03 17.19
CA THR A 69 8.81 14.19 18.36
C THR A 69 10.32 14.08 18.61
N SER A 70 11.15 14.30 17.59
CA SER A 70 12.62 14.22 17.69
C SER A 70 13.21 15.27 18.64
N GLY A 71 12.53 16.39 18.89
CA GLY A 71 12.99 17.44 19.80
C GLY A 71 13.05 17.02 21.29
N VAL A 72 12.36 15.95 21.68
CA VAL A 72 12.37 15.44 23.07
C VAL A 72 13.28 14.21 23.19
N SER A 73 13.10 13.22 22.30
CA SER A 73 13.97 12.06 22.18
C SER A 73 13.62 11.27 20.92
N TRP A 74 14.62 10.70 20.25
CA TRP A 74 14.44 9.79 19.11
C TRP A 74 13.58 8.56 19.43
N ARG A 75 13.50 8.16 20.72
CA ARG A 75 12.69 7.01 21.17
C ARG A 75 11.19 7.30 21.07
N GLN A 76 10.77 8.57 21.13
CA GLN A 76 9.37 8.96 21.12
C GLN A 76 8.68 8.61 19.79
N CYS A 77 9.42 8.63 18.68
CA CYS A 77 8.92 8.17 17.38
C CYS A 77 8.37 6.72 17.45
N PHE A 78 9.05 5.85 18.19
CA PHE A 78 8.62 4.46 18.36
C PHE A 78 7.42 4.32 19.30
N TRP A 79 7.30 5.19 20.31
CA TRP A 79 6.13 5.22 21.19
C TRP A 79 4.87 5.70 20.46
N VAL A 80 4.98 6.70 19.60
CA VAL A 80 3.87 7.13 18.74
C VAL A 80 3.45 6.00 17.80
N GLY A 81 4.40 5.30 17.19
CA GLY A 81 4.10 4.12 16.36
C GLY A 81 3.38 3.00 17.15
N VAL A 82 3.76 2.79 18.41
CA VAL A 82 3.06 1.85 19.30
C VAL A 82 1.64 2.33 19.64
N ALA A 83 1.43 3.61 19.88
CA ALA A 83 0.11 4.17 20.15
C ALA A 83 -0.83 3.99 18.94
N ILE A 84 -0.34 4.29 17.73
CA ILE A 84 -1.10 4.10 16.48
C ILE A 84 -1.42 2.62 16.27
N ALA A 85 -0.42 1.73 16.42
CA ALA A 85 -0.63 0.29 16.29
C ALA A 85 -1.60 -0.25 17.35
N GLY A 86 -1.49 0.22 18.59
CA GLY A 86 -2.37 -0.15 19.70
C GLY A 86 -3.82 0.29 19.49
N ALA A 87 -4.04 1.47 18.92
CA ALA A 87 -5.37 1.96 18.55
C ALA A 87 -6.00 1.15 17.39
N GLY A 88 -5.18 0.66 16.45
CA GLY A 88 -5.65 -0.19 15.34
C GLY A 88 -5.92 -1.64 15.72
N LEU A 89 -5.27 -2.15 16.77
CA LEU A 89 -5.40 -3.53 17.23
C LEU A 89 -6.85 -3.97 17.57
N PRO A 90 -7.69 -3.19 18.28
CA PRO A 90 -9.08 -3.57 18.53
C PRO A 90 -9.90 -3.68 17.23
N LEU A 91 -9.65 -2.84 16.23
CA LEU A 91 -10.34 -2.93 14.93
C LEU A 91 -10.02 -4.25 14.21
N VAL A 92 -8.77 -4.72 14.31
CA VAL A 92 -8.36 -5.99 13.72
C VAL A 92 -8.96 -7.18 14.47
N ILE A 93 -9.03 -7.11 15.80
CA ILE A 93 -9.61 -8.20 16.63
C ILE A 93 -11.13 -8.30 16.45
N LEU A 94 -11.81 -7.16 16.25
CA LEU A 94 -13.25 -7.11 16.03
C LEU A 94 -13.64 -7.43 14.58
N LEU A 95 -12.68 -7.56 13.67
CA LEU A 95 -12.95 -7.89 12.28
C LEU A 95 -13.43 -9.35 12.19
N ALA A 96 -14.68 -9.52 11.78
CA ALA A 96 -15.23 -10.84 11.53
C ALA A 96 -14.47 -11.53 10.39
N GLU A 97 -14.25 -12.83 10.55
CA GLU A 97 -13.49 -13.62 9.60
C GLU A 97 -14.13 -13.57 8.22
N THR A 98 -13.33 -13.15 7.24
CA THR A 98 -13.81 -12.71 5.93
C THR A 98 -13.68 -13.79 4.85
N TYR A 99 -12.90 -14.84 5.10
CA TYR A 99 -12.61 -15.87 4.11
C TYR A 99 -13.82 -16.80 3.91
N GLU A 100 -14.39 -16.80 2.70
CA GLU A 100 -15.57 -17.58 2.33
C GLU A 100 -15.40 -19.08 2.61
N GLY A 101 -14.20 -19.62 2.43
CA GLY A 101 -13.93 -21.04 2.70
C GLY A 101 -14.03 -21.44 4.18
N ILE A 102 -13.76 -20.50 5.10
CA ILE A 102 -13.93 -20.73 6.54
C ILE A 102 -15.37 -20.41 6.97
N LEU A 103 -16.02 -19.44 6.33
CA LEU A 103 -17.44 -19.14 6.56
C LEU A 103 -18.33 -20.32 6.14
N ASN A 104 -18.08 -20.93 4.98
CA ASN A 104 -18.79 -22.11 4.49
C ASN A 104 -18.55 -23.34 5.38
N ARG A 105 -17.32 -23.48 5.91
CA ARG A 105 -16.98 -24.52 6.89
C ARG A 105 -17.65 -24.29 8.25
N LYS A 106 -17.82 -23.04 8.69
CA LYS A 106 -18.52 -22.66 9.93
C LYS A 106 -20.05 -22.73 9.79
N ALA A 107 -20.59 -22.52 8.60
CA ALA A 107 -22.02 -22.59 8.29
C ALA A 107 -22.56 -24.03 8.13
N GLY A 108 -21.73 -25.06 8.33
CA GLY A 108 -22.18 -26.45 8.28
C GLY A 108 -22.54 -26.95 6.86
N HIS A 109 -22.24 -26.18 5.82
CA HIS A 109 -22.28 -26.65 4.44
C HIS A 109 -21.07 -27.55 4.17
N GLY A 110 -21.15 -28.78 4.70
CA GLY A 110 -20.28 -29.86 4.27
C GLY A 110 -20.53 -30.17 2.79
N GLN A 111 -19.47 -30.61 2.12
CA GLN A 111 -19.42 -31.19 0.77
C GLN A 111 -19.39 -30.17 -0.41
N ASN A 112 -18.48 -30.25 -1.40
CA ASN A 112 -17.54 -31.33 -1.71
C ASN A 112 -16.37 -30.99 -2.67
N ASP A 113 -16.15 -29.75 -3.15
CA ASP A 113 -15.23 -29.57 -4.31
C ASP A 113 -14.07 -28.57 -4.16
N THR A 114 -13.80 -27.97 -2.99
CA THR A 114 -12.68 -26.99 -2.90
C THR A 114 -11.87 -27.05 -1.60
N SER A 115 -12.23 -27.93 -0.67
CA SER A 115 -11.60 -28.02 0.65
C SER A 115 -10.32 -28.87 0.70
N GLY A 116 -10.01 -29.61 -0.36
CA GLY A 116 -8.82 -30.47 -0.43
C GLY A 116 -7.58 -29.83 -1.06
N ALA A 117 -7.71 -28.66 -1.70
CA ALA A 117 -6.63 -28.12 -2.54
C ALA A 117 -5.64 -27.19 -1.81
N PHE A 118 -5.98 -26.66 -0.63
CA PHE A 118 -5.15 -25.65 0.05
C PHE A 118 -4.63 -26.05 1.44
N LEU A 119 -5.17 -27.13 2.02
CA LEU A 119 -4.65 -27.73 3.27
C LEU A 119 -3.64 -28.85 3.00
N THR A 120 -3.49 -29.27 1.74
CA THR A 120 -2.30 -29.99 1.28
C THR A 120 -1.13 -29.02 1.30
N LEU A 121 -0.10 -29.33 2.11
CA LEU A 121 1.20 -28.67 1.98
C LEU A 121 1.57 -28.67 0.49
N PRO A 122 1.78 -27.50 -0.13
CA PRO A 122 2.02 -27.45 -1.56
C PRO A 122 3.20 -28.35 -1.89
N GLY A 123 3.01 -29.26 -2.83
CA GLY A 123 4.09 -30.16 -3.25
C GLY A 123 5.30 -29.33 -3.70
N LYS A 124 6.52 -29.90 -3.69
CA LYS A 124 7.74 -29.19 -4.14
C LYS A 124 7.57 -28.52 -5.52
N ALA A 125 6.76 -29.12 -6.40
CA ALA A 125 6.41 -28.57 -7.71
C ALA A 125 5.48 -27.33 -7.64
N GLU A 126 4.53 -27.30 -6.70
CA GLU A 126 3.62 -26.18 -6.50
C GLU A 126 4.33 -24.99 -5.87
N ILE A 127 5.24 -25.22 -4.92
CA ILE A 127 6.08 -24.15 -4.35
C ILE A 127 6.89 -23.48 -5.47
N ARG A 128 7.55 -24.27 -6.33
CA ARG A 128 8.30 -23.74 -7.46
C ARG A 128 7.41 -22.94 -8.41
N ALA A 129 6.18 -23.39 -8.66
CA ALA A 129 5.22 -22.67 -9.49
C ALA A 129 4.78 -21.35 -8.84
N ILE A 130 4.49 -21.33 -7.54
CA ILE A 130 4.07 -20.12 -6.81
C ILE A 130 5.17 -19.06 -6.85
N PHE A 131 6.43 -19.44 -6.61
CA PHE A 131 7.55 -18.50 -6.65
C PHE A 131 7.91 -18.06 -8.08
N SER A 132 7.76 -18.92 -9.08
CA SER A 132 8.16 -18.59 -10.46
C SER A 132 7.10 -17.81 -11.25
N ARG A 133 5.80 -17.96 -10.93
CA ARG A 133 4.69 -17.29 -11.63
C ARG A 133 4.87 -15.76 -11.72
N PRO A 134 5.18 -15.01 -10.64
CA PRO A 134 5.37 -13.56 -10.71
C PRO A 134 6.51 -13.17 -11.65
N PHE A 135 7.63 -13.88 -11.62
CA PHE A 135 8.77 -13.61 -12.52
C PHE A 135 8.43 -13.94 -13.98
N ILE A 136 7.72 -15.05 -14.22
CA ILE A 136 7.28 -15.41 -15.57
C ILE A 136 6.31 -14.35 -16.11
N MET A 137 5.35 -13.88 -15.31
CA MET A 137 4.43 -12.81 -15.69
C MET A 137 5.19 -11.51 -15.98
N LEU A 138 6.16 -11.14 -15.14
CA LEU A 138 6.97 -9.94 -15.34
C LEU A 138 7.70 -9.92 -16.69
N TRP A 139 8.24 -11.05 -17.13
CA TRP A 139 9.00 -11.12 -18.39
C TRP A 139 8.16 -11.47 -19.63
N LYS A 140 7.06 -12.23 -19.46
CA LYS A 140 6.21 -12.64 -20.58
C LYS A 140 5.10 -11.64 -20.89
N GLU A 141 4.64 -10.88 -19.91
CA GLU A 141 3.57 -9.90 -20.09
C GLU A 141 4.15 -8.48 -20.10
N PRO A 142 4.27 -7.83 -21.28
CA PRO A 142 4.94 -6.53 -21.38
C PRO A 142 4.24 -5.43 -20.57
N ILE A 143 2.92 -5.50 -20.44
CA ILE A 143 2.15 -4.53 -19.64
C ILE A 143 2.55 -4.56 -18.16
N VAL A 144 2.84 -5.74 -17.60
CA VAL A 144 3.27 -5.91 -16.20
C VAL A 144 4.68 -5.35 -16.03
N LEU A 145 5.57 -5.59 -16.99
CA LEU A 145 6.93 -5.06 -16.97
C LEU A 145 6.93 -3.53 -16.94
N PHE A 146 6.23 -2.88 -17.88
CA PHE A 146 6.23 -1.43 -17.99
C PHE A 146 5.54 -0.73 -16.81
N THR A 147 4.42 -1.28 -16.32
CA THR A 147 3.75 -0.74 -15.13
C THR A 147 4.59 -0.91 -13.86
N SER A 148 5.27 -2.05 -13.73
CA SER A 148 6.18 -2.30 -12.59
C SER A 148 7.40 -1.38 -12.63
N LEU A 149 7.99 -1.16 -13.81
CA LEU A 149 9.12 -0.26 -14.00
C LEU A 149 8.74 1.20 -13.74
N TYR A 150 7.55 1.61 -14.20
CA TYR A 150 6.99 2.93 -13.90
C TYR A 150 6.79 3.13 -12.39
N LEU A 151 6.13 2.18 -11.71
CA LEU A 151 5.95 2.26 -10.26
C LEU A 151 7.29 2.27 -9.53
N ALA A 152 8.26 1.44 -9.94
CA ALA A 152 9.60 1.43 -9.36
C ALA A 152 10.28 2.81 -9.46
N LEU A 153 10.16 3.49 -10.60
CA LEU A 153 10.69 4.84 -10.78
C LEU A 153 9.99 5.85 -9.86
N VAL A 154 8.65 5.84 -9.81
CA VAL A 154 7.87 6.75 -8.96
C VAL A 154 8.20 6.54 -7.47
N TYR A 155 8.24 5.29 -7.01
CA TYR A 155 8.63 4.99 -5.63
C TYR A 155 10.08 5.34 -5.34
N SER A 156 11.01 5.16 -6.30
CA SER A 156 12.41 5.55 -6.12
C SER A 156 12.56 7.05 -5.91
N ILE A 157 11.85 7.87 -6.69
CA ILE A 157 11.82 9.33 -6.51
C ILE A 157 11.26 9.69 -5.13
N LEU A 158 10.14 9.08 -4.73
CA LEU A 158 9.54 9.31 -3.41
C LEU A 158 10.51 9.00 -2.27
N TYR A 159 11.18 7.84 -2.32
CA TYR A 159 12.16 7.45 -1.30
C TYR A 159 13.41 8.33 -1.34
N LEU A 160 13.82 8.81 -2.51
CA LEU A 160 14.92 9.76 -2.65
C LEU A 160 14.59 11.07 -1.92
N PHE A 161 13.35 11.57 -2.00
CA PHE A 161 12.94 12.77 -1.25
C PHE A 161 13.06 12.60 0.28
N PHE A 162 12.78 11.42 0.83
CA PHE A 162 12.97 11.18 2.27
C PHE A 162 14.42 11.34 2.72
N GLN A 163 15.39 11.10 1.82
CA GLN A 163 16.81 11.29 2.10
C GLN A 163 17.29 12.70 1.73
N ALA A 164 16.81 13.24 0.60
CA ALA A 164 17.27 14.52 0.08
C ALA A 164 16.74 15.71 0.88
N TYR A 165 15.49 15.69 1.35
CA TYR A 165 14.90 16.83 2.06
C TYR A 165 15.62 17.14 3.38
N PRO A 166 15.92 16.15 4.25
CA PRO A 166 16.72 16.43 5.45
C PRO A 166 18.10 17.03 5.15
N VAL A 167 18.75 16.60 4.06
CA VAL A 167 20.07 17.12 3.67
C VAL A 167 19.95 18.54 3.12
N ILE A 168 19.03 18.80 2.20
CA ILE A 168 18.86 20.12 1.58
C ILE A 168 18.37 21.13 2.62
N PHE A 169 17.26 20.84 3.29
CA PHE A 169 16.63 21.78 4.20
C PHE A 169 17.35 21.87 5.55
N GLY A 170 18.00 20.79 5.99
CA GLY A 170 18.81 20.78 7.21
C GLY A 170 20.20 21.39 7.00
N ASP A 171 20.99 20.89 6.07
CA ASP A 171 22.40 21.29 5.95
C ASP A 171 22.58 22.60 5.19
N ILE A 172 21.77 22.87 4.15
CA ILE A 172 21.92 24.08 3.31
C ILE A 172 21.07 25.23 3.86
N TYR A 173 19.80 24.99 4.15
CA TYR A 173 18.87 26.02 4.63
C TYR A 173 18.83 26.17 6.15
N SER A 174 19.53 25.31 6.91
CA SER A 174 19.57 25.35 8.38
C SER A 174 18.20 25.33 9.07
N LEU A 175 17.21 24.68 8.45
CA LEU A 175 15.85 24.59 9.00
C LEU A 175 15.78 23.61 10.18
N SER A 176 14.84 23.86 11.09
CA SER A 176 14.64 22.98 12.23
C SER A 176 14.04 21.63 11.77
N PRO A 177 14.27 20.53 12.51
CA PRO A 177 13.69 19.21 12.18
C PRO A 177 12.15 19.21 12.07
N ARG A 178 11.49 20.17 12.73
CA ARG A 178 10.03 20.36 12.67
C ARG A 178 9.62 20.92 11.30
N ASP A 179 10.34 21.92 10.82
CA ASP A 179 10.08 22.58 9.54
C ASP A 179 10.41 21.66 8.37
N ILE A 180 11.46 20.84 8.50
CA ILE A 180 11.79 19.78 7.53
C ILE A 180 10.64 18.76 7.44
N GLY A 181 10.03 18.39 8.58
CA GLY A 181 8.85 17.52 8.60
C GLY A 181 7.66 18.12 7.85
N LEU A 182 7.45 19.43 7.96
CA LEU A 182 6.38 20.16 7.25
C LEU A 182 6.60 20.18 5.73
N ALA A 183 7.84 20.13 5.25
CA ALA A 183 8.15 20.08 3.82
C ALA A 183 7.59 18.83 3.12
N PHE A 184 7.18 17.78 3.86
CA PHE A 184 6.52 16.59 3.32
C PHE A 184 4.99 16.71 3.21
N LEU A 185 4.37 17.77 3.72
CA LEU A 185 2.92 17.98 3.62
C LEU A 185 2.39 17.99 2.18
N PRO A 186 3.06 18.61 1.18
CA PRO A 186 2.60 18.57 -0.20
C PRO A 186 2.42 17.14 -0.73
N VAL A 187 3.29 16.21 -0.31
CA VAL A 187 3.22 14.79 -0.69
C VAL A 187 2.00 14.11 -0.06
N SER A 188 1.64 14.47 1.18
CA SER A 188 0.40 13.99 1.81
C SER A 188 -0.85 14.58 1.15
N VAL A 189 -0.80 15.86 0.75
CA VAL A 189 -1.91 16.53 0.05
C VAL A 189 -2.12 15.91 -1.34
N ASP A 190 -1.05 15.53 -2.03
CA ASP A 190 -1.12 14.83 -3.31
C ASP A 190 -1.93 13.52 -3.21
N ALA A 191 -1.74 12.72 -2.16
CA ALA A 191 -2.53 11.51 -1.96
C ALA A 191 -4.05 11.79 -1.85
N VAL A 192 -4.43 12.91 -1.23
CA VAL A 192 -5.83 13.35 -1.12
C VAL A 192 -6.37 13.86 -2.46
N ILE A 193 -5.55 14.60 -3.22
CA ILE A 193 -5.94 15.06 -4.56
C ILE A 193 -6.08 13.86 -5.51
N ALA A 194 -5.15 12.91 -5.47
CA ALA A 194 -5.15 11.71 -6.30
C ALA A 194 -6.41 10.85 -6.07
N ILE A 195 -6.83 10.65 -4.82
CA ILE A 195 -8.06 9.90 -4.53
C ILE A 195 -9.30 10.65 -5.01
N LEU A 196 -9.35 11.99 -4.90
CA LEU A 196 -10.44 12.80 -5.43
C LEU A 196 -10.54 12.69 -6.96
N ILE A 197 -9.41 12.80 -7.67
CA ILE A 197 -9.35 12.63 -9.13
C ILE A 197 -9.82 11.22 -9.50
N PHE A 198 -9.40 10.20 -8.76
CA PHE A 198 -9.85 8.82 -8.98
C PHE A 198 -11.38 8.68 -8.85
N PHE A 199 -11.99 9.24 -7.81
CA PHE A 199 -13.45 9.18 -7.63
C PHE A 199 -14.21 9.95 -8.71
N ILE A 200 -13.70 11.11 -9.13
CA ILE A 200 -14.29 11.87 -10.23
C ILE A 200 -14.24 11.03 -11.52
N PHE A 201 -13.10 10.43 -11.81
CA PHE A 201 -12.94 9.56 -12.98
C PHE A 201 -13.87 8.35 -12.92
N ASP A 202 -13.98 7.71 -11.75
CA ASP A 202 -14.87 6.56 -11.55
C ASP A 202 -16.36 6.92 -11.75
N LEU A 203 -16.79 8.11 -11.32
CA LEU A 203 -18.13 8.64 -11.60
C LEU A 203 -18.36 8.89 -13.09
N VAL A 204 -17.38 9.48 -13.78
CA VAL A 204 -17.45 9.72 -15.23
C VAL A 204 -17.50 8.40 -16.00
N TRP A 205 -16.69 7.42 -15.59
CA TRP A 205 -16.66 6.09 -16.18
C TRP A 205 -17.97 5.34 -15.96
N ALA A 206 -18.53 5.38 -14.74
CA ALA A 206 -19.83 4.76 -14.45
C ALA A 206 -20.96 5.36 -15.30
N ARG A 207 -20.98 6.68 -15.49
CA ARG A 207 -21.94 7.36 -16.38
C ARG A 207 -21.74 6.98 -17.85
N ALA A 208 -20.50 6.90 -18.31
CA ALA A 208 -20.18 6.51 -19.69
C ALA A 208 -20.55 5.03 -19.97
N LYS A 209 -20.39 4.16 -18.98
CA LYS A 209 -20.78 2.75 -19.04
C LYS A 209 -22.30 2.59 -19.11
N ALA A 210 -23.05 3.37 -18.33
CA ALA A 210 -24.51 3.42 -18.43
C ALA A 210 -25.01 3.91 -19.80
N GLN A 211 -24.22 4.73 -20.50
CA GLN A 211 -24.50 5.21 -21.85
C GLN A 211 -23.98 4.27 -22.96
N ASN A 212 -23.47 3.07 -22.63
CA ASN A 212 -22.90 2.10 -23.58
C ASN A 212 -21.86 2.72 -24.54
N ARG A 213 -21.03 3.66 -24.06
CA ARG A 213 -20.02 4.27 -24.91
C ARG A 213 -18.93 3.25 -25.30
N PRO A 214 -18.45 3.25 -26.56
CA PRO A 214 -17.57 2.19 -27.09
C PRO A 214 -16.22 2.08 -26.36
N TRP A 215 -15.73 3.16 -25.75
CA TRP A 215 -14.49 3.15 -24.98
C TRP A 215 -14.61 2.44 -23.61
N THR A 216 -15.82 2.13 -23.15
CA THR A 216 -16.07 1.46 -21.86
C THR A 216 -16.15 -0.06 -21.95
N SER A 217 -16.17 -0.63 -23.16
CA SER A 217 -16.30 -2.08 -23.40
C SER A 217 -15.05 -2.89 -23.05
N ASN A 218 -13.87 -2.26 -23.02
CA ASN A 218 -12.61 -2.92 -22.71
C ASN A 218 -12.20 -2.70 -21.24
N ASP A 219 -12.57 -3.63 -20.37
CA ASP A 219 -12.33 -3.55 -18.92
C ASP A 219 -10.82 -3.50 -18.58
N LYS A 220 -9.97 -4.10 -19.42
CA LYS A 220 -8.49 -4.10 -19.27
C LYS A 220 -7.87 -2.70 -19.33
N TYR A 221 -8.45 -1.79 -20.10
CA TYR A 221 -7.92 -0.44 -20.32
C TYR A 221 -8.73 0.65 -19.61
N ALA A 222 -9.71 0.27 -18.81
CA ALA A 222 -10.64 1.20 -18.17
C ALA A 222 -9.94 2.29 -17.33
N ARG A 223 -8.76 1.99 -16.78
CA ARG A 223 -7.97 2.91 -15.93
C ARG A 223 -6.75 3.51 -16.61
N LEU A 224 -6.47 3.14 -17.85
CA LEU A 224 -5.34 3.65 -18.62
C LEU A 224 -5.33 5.19 -18.75
N PRO A 225 -6.47 5.88 -18.96
CA PRO A 225 -6.47 7.33 -19.07
C PRO A 225 -5.90 8.04 -17.84
N LEU A 226 -6.16 7.51 -16.65
CA LEU A 226 -5.63 8.06 -15.40
C LEU A 226 -4.11 7.91 -15.33
N ALA A 227 -3.56 6.78 -15.79
CA ALA A 227 -2.12 6.56 -15.86
C ALA A 227 -1.45 7.48 -16.91
N CYS A 228 -2.10 7.74 -18.04
CA CYS A 228 -1.58 8.66 -19.06
C CYS A 228 -1.50 10.10 -18.56
N VAL A 229 -2.42 10.53 -17.70
CA VAL A 229 -2.38 11.87 -17.06
C VAL A 229 -1.32 11.91 -15.96
N GLY A 230 -1.14 10.82 -15.22
CA GLY A 230 -0.14 10.73 -14.16
C GLY A 230 1.30 10.90 -14.65
N GLY A 231 1.65 10.38 -15.83
CA GLY A 231 3.01 10.46 -16.38
C GLY A 231 3.56 11.89 -16.49
N PRO A 232 2.90 12.79 -17.25
CA PRO A 232 3.30 14.20 -17.36
C PRO A 232 3.27 14.95 -16.03
N LEU A 233 2.31 14.63 -15.14
CA LEU A 233 2.23 15.28 -13.82
C LEU A 233 3.46 14.96 -12.96
N VAL A 234 3.93 13.70 -12.98
CA VAL A 234 5.15 13.31 -12.27
C VAL A 234 6.36 14.04 -12.82
N THR A 235 6.48 14.22 -14.15
CA THR A 235 7.61 14.97 -14.70
C THR A 235 7.53 16.46 -14.39
N ILE A 236 6.34 17.06 -14.41
CA ILE A 236 6.15 18.46 -14.02
C ILE A 236 6.50 18.66 -12.54
N ALA A 237 6.13 17.72 -11.66
CA ALA A 237 6.40 17.81 -10.23
C ALA A 237 7.88 17.71 -9.85
N LEU A 238 8.76 17.27 -10.77
CA LEU A 238 10.21 17.19 -10.56
C LEU A 238 10.94 18.52 -10.79
N PHE A 239 10.30 19.51 -11.42
CA PHE A 239 10.86 20.82 -11.73
C PHE A 239 10.21 21.92 -10.89
#